data_AF-A0A091UKB8-F1
#
_entry.id   AF-A0A091UKB8-F1
#
_cell.length_a   1.000
_cell.length_b   1.000
_cell.length_c   1.000
_cell.angle_alpha   90.00
_cell.angle_beta   90.00
_cell.angle_gamma   90.00
#
_symmetry.space_group_name_H-M   'P 1'
#
loop_
_entity.id
_entity.type
_entity.pdbx_description
1 polymer ?
#
loop_
_entity_poly.entity_id
_entity_poly.type
_entity_poly.pdbx_seq_one_letter_code
_entity_poly.pdbx_strand_id
1 'polypeptide(L)'
;MQAVSADGQEMTVQEVLDWLQRTQGWTVTMLLRGHTVIYDREEDEETRTRQRAQRLSENLEGAGEPRRRELELYYVCEGEDAEAENERPPLICSLP
;
A
#
# COMPACT_ATOMS: atom_id res chain seq x y z
N MET A 1 1.86 -10.87 4.60
CA MET A 1 2.86 -10.83 3.50
C MET A 1 4.12 -10.20 4.04
N GLN A 2 5.31 -10.69 3.70
CA GLN A 2 6.54 -9.99 4.06
C GLN A 2 6.79 -8.88 3.04
N ALA A 3 6.82 -7.62 3.51
CA ALA A 3 7.01 -6.44 2.68
C ALA A 3 8.50 -6.20 2.41
N VAL A 4 9.13 -7.23 1.84
CA VAL A 4 10.54 -7.25 1.50
C VAL A 4 10.69 -7.43 0.00
N SER A 5 11.43 -6.53 -0.62
CA SER A 5 11.78 -6.55 -2.02
C SER A 5 12.70 -7.72 -2.34
N ALA A 6 12.90 -7.99 -3.63
CA ALA A 6 13.83 -9.03 -4.08
C ALA A 6 15.26 -8.82 -3.55
N ASP A 7 15.64 -7.57 -3.30
CA ASP A 7 16.95 -7.16 -2.78
C ASP A 7 17.05 -7.23 -1.24
N GLY A 8 16.01 -7.74 -0.55
CA GLY A 8 16.01 -7.83 0.91
C GLY A 8 15.75 -6.50 1.62
N GLN A 9 15.45 -5.44 0.87
CA GLN A 9 15.06 -4.15 1.40
C GLN A 9 13.55 -4.10 1.61
N GLU A 10 13.07 -3.07 2.29
CA GLU A 10 11.63 -2.87 2.41
C GLU A 10 11.01 -2.52 1.05
N MET A 11 9.82 -3.08 0.79
CA MET A 11 9.07 -2.76 -0.42
C MET A 11 8.63 -1.30 -0.46
N THR A 12 8.64 -0.77 -1.67
CA THR A 12 7.99 0.49 -2.01
C THR A 12 6.50 0.30 -2.24
N VAL A 13 5.75 1.41 -2.29
CA VAL A 13 4.33 1.41 -2.69
C VAL A 13 4.16 0.74 -4.06
N GLN A 14 5.03 1.04 -5.03
CA GLN A 14 4.97 0.43 -6.36
C GLN A 14 5.07 -1.10 -6.29
N GLU A 15 6.01 -1.63 -5.51
CA GLU A 15 6.21 -3.07 -5.40
C GLU A 15 5.03 -3.79 -4.76
N VAL A 16 4.33 -3.14 -3.82
CA VAL A 16 3.08 -3.67 -3.26
C VAL A 16 1.97 -3.72 -4.32
N LEU A 17 1.82 -2.65 -5.12
CA LEU A 17 0.85 -2.61 -6.21
C LEU A 17 1.14 -3.69 -7.25
N ASP A 18 2.40 -3.83 -7.67
CA ASP A 18 2.85 -4.90 -8.57
C ASP A 18 2.58 -6.28 -7.99
N TRP A 19 2.83 -6.48 -6.70
CA TRP A 19 2.57 -7.76 -6.04
C TRP A 19 1.09 -8.09 -5.99
N LEU A 20 0.22 -7.13 -5.67
CA LEU A 20 -1.24 -7.31 -5.68
C LEU A 20 -1.75 -7.65 -7.08
N GLN A 21 -1.23 -6.98 -8.11
CA GLN A 21 -1.58 -7.28 -9.48
C GLN A 21 -1.08 -8.65 -9.93
N ARG A 22 0.17 -9.02 -9.60
CA ARG A 22 0.76 -10.30 -10.00
C ARG A 22 0.18 -11.50 -9.25
N THR A 23 -0.11 -11.33 -7.97
CA THR A 23 -0.53 -12.43 -7.08
C THR A 23 -2.04 -12.60 -7.07
N GLN A 24 -2.79 -11.49 -7.02
CA GLN A 24 -4.25 -11.51 -6.91
C GLN A 24 -4.96 -11.11 -8.21
N GLY A 25 -4.23 -10.58 -9.20
CA GLY A 25 -4.85 -10.06 -10.43
C GLY A 25 -5.57 -8.73 -10.21
N TRP A 26 -5.35 -8.06 -9.07
CA TRP A 26 -6.08 -6.86 -8.69
C TRP A 26 -5.36 -5.60 -9.13
N THR A 27 -6.06 -4.75 -9.89
CA THR A 27 -5.58 -3.41 -10.25
C THR A 27 -5.99 -2.44 -9.16
N VAL A 28 -5.09 -2.13 -8.23
CA VAL A 28 -5.35 -1.17 -7.15
C VAL A 28 -5.33 0.27 -7.69
N THR A 29 -6.41 1.01 -7.44
CA THR A 29 -6.55 2.43 -7.78
C THR A 29 -6.19 3.32 -6.61
N MET A 30 -6.48 2.90 -5.38
CA MET A 30 -6.17 3.66 -4.17
C MET A 30 -5.60 2.74 -3.10
N LEU A 31 -4.54 3.17 -2.41
CA LEU A 31 -3.93 2.45 -1.30
C LEU A 31 -3.88 3.37 -0.08
N LEU A 32 -4.37 2.87 1.04
CA LEU A 32 -4.46 3.59 2.30
C LEU A 32 -3.76 2.82 3.40
N ARG A 33 -3.28 3.57 4.38
CA ARG A 33 -2.78 3.06 5.66
C ARG A 33 -3.65 3.65 6.75
N GLY A 34 -4.51 2.83 7.36
CA GLY A 34 -5.55 3.33 8.26
C GLY A 34 -6.44 4.35 7.55
N HIS A 35 -6.31 5.63 7.91
CA HIS A 35 -7.05 6.74 7.28
C HIS A 35 -6.21 7.61 6.34
N THR A 36 -4.92 7.30 6.16
CA THR A 36 -4.00 8.09 5.33
C THR A 36 -3.88 7.45 3.95
N VAL A 37 -4.15 8.21 2.90
CA VAL A 37 -3.92 7.80 1.52
C VAL A 37 -2.42 7.85 1.23
N ILE A 38 -1.84 6.73 0.80
CA ILE A 38 -0.41 6.61 0.46
C ILE A 38 -0.19 6.44 -1.05
N TYR A 39 -1.23 6.08 -1.77
CA TYR A 39 -1.27 6.07 -3.23
C TYR A 39 -2.68 6.32 -3.72
N ASP A 40 -2.78 7.18 -4.73
CA ASP A 40 -4.01 7.36 -5.47
C ASP A 40 -3.66 7.51 -6.96
N ARG A 41 -4.33 6.72 -7.79
CA ARG A 41 -4.16 6.70 -9.24
C ARG A 41 -4.70 7.98 -9.90
N GLU A 42 -5.66 8.65 -9.27
CA GLU A 42 -6.27 9.88 -9.76
C GLU A 42 -5.38 11.11 -9.55
N GLU A 43 -4.33 11.00 -8.72
CA GLU A 43 -3.37 12.09 -8.56
C GLU A 43 -2.48 12.31 -9.80
N ASP A 44 -1.96 13.53 -9.90
CA ASP A 44 -1.04 13.94 -10.95
C ASP A 44 0.18 13.02 -11.05
N GLU A 45 0.74 12.90 -12.26
CA GLU A 45 1.83 11.98 -12.54
C GLU A 45 3.07 12.21 -11.66
N GLU A 46 3.41 13.47 -11.35
CA GLU A 46 4.52 13.81 -10.47
C GLU A 46 4.29 13.27 -9.05
N THR A 47 3.11 13.57 -8.48
CA THR A 47 2.71 13.11 -7.14
C THR A 47 2.65 11.58 -7.09
N ARG A 48 2.06 10.96 -8.11
CA ARG A 48 1.96 9.51 -8.24
C ARG A 48 3.33 8.84 -8.32
N THR A 49 4.27 9.43 -9.05
CA THR A 49 5.65 8.92 -9.16
C THR A 49 6.35 9.00 -7.81
N ARG A 50 6.17 10.11 -7.10
CA ARG A 50 6.69 10.26 -5.73
C ARG A 50 6.08 9.21 -4.81
N GLN A 51 4.75 9.06 -4.79
CA GLN A 51 4.05 8.07 -3.97
C GLN A 51 4.53 6.65 -4.21
N ARG A 52 4.65 6.25 -5.48
CA ARG A 52 5.15 4.94 -5.91
C ARG A 52 6.56 4.65 -5.41
N ALA A 53 7.43 5.65 -5.39
CA ALA A 53 8.81 5.52 -4.94
C ALA A 53 8.96 5.55 -3.41
N GLN A 54 7.94 5.99 -2.67
CA GLN A 54 7.99 6.01 -1.21
C GLN A 54 8.03 4.59 -0.64
N ARG A 55 8.83 4.44 0.40
CA ARG A 55 8.84 3.23 1.21
C ARG A 55 7.60 3.16 2.09
N LEU A 56 7.16 1.94 2.39
CA LEU A 56 6.01 1.72 3.27
C LEU A 56 6.23 2.30 4.67
N SER A 57 7.47 2.30 5.16
CA SER A 57 7.87 2.86 6.45
C SER A 57 7.92 4.38 6.46
N GLU A 58 8.19 5.03 5.32
CA GLU A 58 8.25 6.49 5.25
C GLU A 58 6.86 7.11 5.48
N ASN A 59 5.80 6.37 5.15
CA ASN A 59 4.43 6.73 5.49
C ASN A 59 4.06 6.47 6.96
N LEU A 60 5.02 6.13 7.84
CA LEU A 60 4.81 5.91 9.28
C LEU A 60 4.82 7.19 10.12
N GLU A 61 5.19 8.35 9.57
CA GLU A 61 5.36 9.59 10.33
C GLU A 61 4.04 10.08 10.95
N GLY A 62 3.80 9.78 12.24
CA GLY A 62 2.77 10.44 13.04
C GLY A 62 2.07 9.61 14.11
N ALA A 63 2.06 8.28 14.02
CA ALA A 63 1.52 7.46 15.10
C ALA A 63 2.68 7.05 16.01
N GLY A 64 2.73 7.57 17.23
CA GLY A 64 3.73 7.26 18.26
C GLY A 64 3.71 5.81 18.77
N GLU A 65 3.42 4.85 17.88
CA GLU A 65 3.37 3.43 18.17
C GLU A 65 4.76 2.82 17.98
N PRO A 66 5.35 2.24 19.04
CA PRO A 66 6.67 1.64 18.95
C PRO A 66 6.61 0.39 18.07
N ARG A 67 7.39 0.38 16.98
CA ARG A 67 7.91 -0.86 16.36
C ARG A 67 6.87 -1.93 16.00
N ARG A 68 5.67 -1.56 15.53
CA ARG A 68 4.87 -2.56 14.80
C ARG A 68 5.61 -2.88 13.51
N ARG A 69 6.25 -4.05 13.48
CA ARG A 69 6.81 -4.66 12.26
C ARG A 69 5.72 -5.08 11.29
N GLU A 70 4.46 -4.77 11.56
CA GLU A 70 3.31 -5.11 10.75
C GLU A 70 2.56 -3.82 10.41
N LEU A 71 2.32 -3.63 9.12
CA LEU A 71 1.66 -2.49 8.54
C LEU A 71 0.35 -2.96 7.92
N GLU A 72 -0.75 -2.35 8.34
CA GLU A 72 -2.08 -2.66 7.81
C GLU A 72 -2.40 -1.71 6.66
N LEU A 73 -2.61 -2.26 5.47
CA LEU A 73 -2.94 -1.53 4.26
C LEU A 73 -4.35 -1.86 3.79
N TYR A 74 -5.11 -0.82 3.46
CA TYR A 74 -6.42 -0.91 2.83
C TYR A 74 -6.27 -0.52 1.36
N TYR A 75 -7.05 -1.12 0.48
CA TYR A 75 -6.92 -0.91 -0.96
C TYR A 75 -8.29 -0.90 -1.62
N VAL A 76 -8.42 -0.07 -2.65
CA VAL A 76 -9.57 -0.01 -3.55
C VAL A 76 -9.09 -0.48 -4.92
N CYS A 77 -9.82 -1.38 -5.57
CA CYS A 77 -9.48 -1.86 -6.90
C CYS A 77 -10.37 -1.27 -7.99
N GLU A 78 -9.83 -1.27 -9.21
CA GLU A 78 -10.55 -0.85 -10.40
C GLU A 78 -11.81 -1.69 -10.61
N GLY A 79 -12.95 -1.02 -10.78
CA GLY A 79 -14.24 -1.66 -11.04
C GLY A 79 -14.98 -2.14 -9.79
N GLU A 80 -14.52 -1.81 -8.58
CA GLU A 80 -15.31 -1.97 -7.37
C GLU A 80 -16.10 -0.72 -7.02
N ASP A 81 -17.36 -0.93 -6.65
CA ASP A 81 -18.16 0.06 -5.95
C ASP A 81 -17.50 0.39 -4.60
N ALA A 82 -17.50 1.67 -4.23
CA ALA A 82 -17.04 2.20 -2.94
C ALA A 82 -17.83 1.68 -1.72
N GLU A 83 -18.68 0.66 -1.89
CA GLU A 83 -19.32 -0.07 -0.79
C GLU A 83 -18.61 -1.41 -0.50
N ALA A 84 -17.84 -1.95 -1.44
CA ALA A 84 -17.07 -3.20 -1.30
C ALA A 84 -15.74 -3.01 -0.52
N GLU A 85 -15.31 -1.77 -0.34
CA GLU A 85 -14.12 -1.36 0.42
C GLU A 85 -14.15 -1.81 1.90
N ASN A 86 -15.33 -2.05 2.48
CA ASN A 86 -15.46 -2.57 3.84
C ASN A 86 -15.47 -4.11 3.94
N GLU A 87 -15.58 -4.83 2.82
CA GLU A 87 -15.69 -6.29 2.83
C GLU A 87 -14.34 -6.98 2.64
N ARG A 88 -13.32 -6.26 2.15
CA ARG A 88 -12.00 -6.82 1.89
C ARG A 88 -11.11 -6.81 3.12
N PRO A 89 -10.42 -7.93 3.41
CA PRO A 89 -9.47 -7.95 4.50
C PRO A 89 -8.29 -7.01 4.18
N PRO A 90 -7.79 -6.27 5.18
CA PRO A 90 -6.60 -5.45 4.99
C PRO A 90 -5.40 -6.32 4.64
N LEU A 91 -4.51 -5.77 3.81
CA LEU A 91 -3.24 -6.37 3.51
C LEU A 91 -2.27 -6.12 4.68
N ILE A 92 -1.90 -7.19 5.37
CA ILE A 92 -0.93 -7.15 6.46
C ILE A 92 0.48 -7.33 5.90
N CYS A 93 1.27 -6.27 5.97
CA CYS A 93 2.63 -6.17 5.47
C CYS A 93 3.64 -6.21 6.62
N SER A 94 4.41 -7.29 6.74
CA SER A 94 5.47 -7.41 7.73
C SER A 94 6.75 -6.76 7.21
N LEU A 95 7.16 -5.64 7.81
CA LEU A 95 8.40 -4.93 7.50
C LEU A 95 9.63 -5.74 7.98
N PRO A 96 10.78 -5.64 7.27
CA PRO A 96 12.03 -6.31 7.66
C PRO A 96 12.57 -5.90 9.05
#